data_AF-A0A959Y3Y3-F1
#
_entry.id   AF-A0A959Y3Y3-F1
#
_cell.length_a   1.000
_cell.length_b   1.000
_cell.length_c   1.000
_cell.angle_alpha   90.00
_cell.angle_beta   90.00
_cell.angle_gamma   90.00
#
_symmetry.space_group_name_H-M   'P 1'
#
loop_
_entity.id
_entity.type
_entity.pdbx_description
1 polymer ?
#
loop_
_entity_poly.entity_id
_entity_poly.type
_entity_poly.pdbx_seq_one_letter_code
_entity_poly.pdbx_strand_id
1 'polypeptide(L)'
;VLLFLVSAYFYGFSMFDYILERRKLRVHDSVREVNARMGMVVANGALFSLVMKVPLLGMMFGPVMGSVGAVLAEYRERGGTRLPQRP
;
A
#
# COMPACT_ATOMS: atom_id res chain seq x y z
N VAL A 1 0.51 -5.50 20.14
CA VAL A 1 0.47 -6.21 18.84
C VAL A 1 -0.74 -5.77 18.00
N LEU A 2 -1.97 -5.81 18.53
CA LEU A 2 -3.17 -5.38 17.79
C LEU A 2 -3.06 -3.94 17.24
N LEU A 3 -2.63 -2.99 18.08
CA LEU A 3 -2.45 -1.59 17.67
C LEU A 3 -1.47 -1.43 16.51
N PHE A 4 -0.38 -2.21 16.52
CA PHE A 4 0.61 -2.21 15.44
C PHE A 4 0.02 -2.72 14.12
N LEU A 5 -0.77 -3.79 14.16
CA LEU A 5 -1.43 -4.34 12.96
C LEU A 5 -2.47 -3.37 12.40
N VAL A 6 -3.24 -2.69 13.26
CA VAL A 6 -4.18 -1.66 12.83
C VAL A 6 -3.45 -0.47 12.20
N SER A 7 -2.37 0.02 12.82
CA SER A 7 -1.56 1.09 12.24
C SER A 7 -0.92 0.67 10.91
N ALA A 8 -0.37 -0.55 10.83
CA ALA A 8 0.18 -1.10 9.59
C ALA A 8 -0.89 -1.19 8.48
N TYR A 9 -2.11 -1.60 8.82
CA TYR A 9 -3.22 -1.58 7.87
C TYR A 9 -3.47 -0.16 7.34
N PHE A 10 -3.57 0.86 8.21
CA PHE A 10 -3.82 2.24 7.76
C PHE A 10 -2.65 2.86 6.98
N TYR A 11 -1.40 2.56 7.35
CA TYR A 11 -0.23 2.99 6.57
C TYR A 11 -0.17 2.33 5.19
N GLY A 12 -0.52 1.04 5.10
CA GLY A 12 -0.65 0.37 3.82
C GLY A 12 -1.80 0.94 3.00
N PHE A 13 -2.95 1.13 3.64
CA PHE A 13 -4.16 1.66 3.03
C PHE A 13 -3.89 3.02 2.36
N SER A 14 -3.21 3.95 3.03
CA SER A 14 -2.91 5.27 2.44
C SER A 14 -2.04 5.19 1.18
N MET A 15 -1.12 4.23 1.10
CA MET A 15 -0.28 4.02 -0.08
C MET A 15 -1.04 3.38 -1.24
N PHE A 16 -1.94 2.44 -0.92
CA PHE A 16 -2.81 1.82 -1.91
C PHE A 16 -3.91 2.77 -2.38
N ASP A 17 -4.42 3.64 -1.50
CA ASP A 17 -5.44 4.65 -1.82
C ASP A 17 -4.96 5.57 -2.95
N TYR A 18 -3.68 5.96 -2.96
CA TYR A 18 -3.07 6.70 -4.06
C TYR A 18 -3.13 5.95 -5.40
N ILE A 19 -2.91 4.64 -5.41
CA ILE A 19 -2.97 3.79 -6.60
C ILE A 19 -4.42 3.64 -7.07
N LEU A 20 -5.37 3.52 -6.14
CA LEU A 20 -6.79 3.31 -6.41
C LEU A 20 -7.48 4.61 -6.88
N GLU A 21 -7.10 5.75 -6.31
CA GLU A 21 -7.55 7.07 -6.73
C GLU A 21 -7.04 7.40 -8.14
N ARG A 22 -5.79 7.03 -8.48
CA ARG A 22 -5.28 7.10 -9.86
C ARG A 22 -6.10 6.25 -10.85
N ARG A 23 -6.77 5.19 -10.36
CA ARG A 23 -7.70 4.36 -11.15
C ARG A 23 -9.15 4.88 -11.13
N LYS A 24 -9.40 6.04 -10.52
CA LYS A 24 -10.73 6.67 -10.36
C LYS A 24 -11.76 5.77 -9.68
N LEU A 25 -11.31 4.89 -8.78
CA LEU A 25 -12.22 4.07 -7.97
C LEU A 25 -12.93 4.93 -6.94
N ARG A 26 -14.21 4.63 -6.68
CA ARG A 26 -14.96 5.26 -5.60
C ARG A 26 -14.44 4.69 -4.28
N VAL A 27 -14.48 5.49 -3.20
CA VAL A 27 -13.99 5.10 -1.87
C VAL A 27 -14.51 3.72 -1.42
N HIS A 28 -15.79 3.44 -1.67
CA HIS A 28 -16.38 2.14 -1.36
C HIS A 28 -15.71 0.97 -2.10
N ASP A 29 -15.41 1.15 -3.38
CA ASP A 29 -14.75 0.13 -4.21
C ASP A 29 -13.28 -0.01 -3.82
N SER A 30 -12.59 1.08 -3.48
CA SER A 30 -11.22 1.07 -2.97
C SER A 30 -11.10 0.23 -1.69
N VAL A 31 -12.04 0.41 -0.73
CA VAL A 31 -12.05 -0.37 0.51
C VAL A 31 -12.29 -1.85 0.23
N ARG A 32 -13.17 -2.19 -0.72
CA ARG A 32 -13.43 -3.58 -1.10
C ARG A 32 -12.20 -4.24 -1.71
N GLU A 33 -11.50 -3.54 -2.59
CA GLU A 33 -10.27 -4.02 -3.23
C GLU A 33 -9.12 -4.19 -2.23
N VAL A 34 -8.95 -3.25 -1.30
CA VAL A 34 -7.94 -3.34 -0.23
C VAL A 34 -8.23 -4.50 0.70
N ASN A 35 -9.50 -4.69 1.11
CA ASN A 35 -9.88 -5.79 1.99
C ASN A 35 -9.69 -7.16 1.34
N ALA A 36 -9.86 -7.27 0.01
CA ALA A 36 -9.55 -8.49 -0.73
C ALA A 36 -8.04 -8.85 -0.71
N ARG A 37 -7.18 -7.85 -0.44
CA ARG A 37 -5.71 -7.94 -0.49
C ARG A 37 -5.06 -7.55 0.84
N MET A 38 -5.79 -7.74 1.95
CA MET A 38 -5.40 -7.24 3.28
C MET A 38 -3.99 -7.68 3.70
N GLY A 39 -3.56 -8.88 3.33
CA GLY A 39 -2.22 -9.38 3.63
C GLY A 39 -1.10 -8.51 3.05
N MET A 40 -1.22 -8.06 1.79
CA MET A 40 -0.22 -7.20 1.15
C MET A 40 -0.26 -5.77 1.68
N VAL A 41 -1.47 -5.27 1.96
CA VAL A 41 -1.66 -3.92 2.51
C VAL A 41 -1.02 -3.84 3.91
N VAL A 42 -1.30 -4.81 4.78
CA VAL A 42 -0.70 -4.87 6.12
C VAL A 42 0.81 -5.11 6.05
N ALA A 43 1.29 -5.97 5.15
CA ALA A 43 2.73 -6.21 4.98
C ALA A 43 3.47 -4.93 4.52
N ASN A 44 2.92 -4.19 3.57
CA ASN A 44 3.52 -2.95 3.10
C ASN A 44 3.54 -1.88 4.20
N GLY A 45 2.42 -1.69 4.90
CA GLY A 45 2.36 -0.72 5.99
C GLY A 45 3.18 -1.13 7.23
N ALA A 46 3.37 -2.43 7.48
CA ALA A 46 4.26 -2.92 8.51
C ALA A 46 5.73 -2.63 8.16
N LEU A 47 6.13 -2.84 6.90
CA LEU A 47 7.47 -2.49 6.43
C LEU A 47 7.70 -0.97 6.53
N PHE A 48 6.73 -0.16 6.10
CA PHE A 48 6.78 1.29 6.26
C PHE A 48 6.90 1.71 7.73
N SER A 49 6.09 1.13 8.61
CA SER A 49 6.14 1.41 10.05
C SER A 49 7.49 1.04 10.68
N LEU A 50 8.14 -0.04 10.22
CA LEU A 50 9.47 -0.43 10.67
C LEU A 50 10.55 0.52 10.16
N VAL A 51 10.49 0.94 8.88
CA VAL A 51 11.43 1.91 8.31
C VAL A 51 11.34 3.25 9.02
N MET A 52 10.12 3.70 9.35
CA MET A 52 9.89 4.96 10.09
C MET A 52 10.41 4.97 11.53
N LYS A 53 10.76 3.80 12.12
CA LYS A 53 11.40 3.76 13.45
C LYS A 53 12.85 4.25 13.43
N VAL A 54 13.47 4.37 12.26
CA VAL A 54 14.80 4.97 12.11
C VAL A 54 14.63 6.47 11.83
N PRO A 55 14.89 7.36 12.79
CA PRO A 55 14.79 8.80 12.54
C PRO A 55 15.80 9.24 11.46
N LEU A 56 15.49 10.32 10.74
CA LEU A 56 16.17 10.81 9.52
C LEU A 56 16.05 9.86 8.31
N LEU A 57 16.59 8.64 8.38
CA LEU A 57 16.61 7.71 7.22
C LEU A 57 15.19 7.23 6.87
N GLY A 58 14.38 6.91 7.87
CA GLY A 58 13.00 6.46 7.66
C GLY A 58 12.13 7.53 7.02
N MET A 59 12.33 8.80 7.40
CA MET A 59 11.58 9.92 6.83
C MET A 59 11.96 10.20 5.36
N MET A 60 13.23 10.00 5.00
CA MET A 60 13.71 10.20 3.62
C MET A 60 13.33 9.03 2.69
N PHE A 61 13.48 7.79 3.14
CA PHE A 61 13.32 6.61 2.29
C PHE A 61 11.97 5.91 2.44
N GLY A 62 11.25 6.12 3.55
CA GLY A 62 9.96 5.49 3.82
C GLY A 62 8.90 5.72 2.74
N PRO A 63 8.65 6.98 2.30
CA PRO A 63 7.68 7.25 1.25
C PRO A 63 8.03 6.60 -0.09
N VAL A 64 9.32 6.59 -0.45
CA VAL A 64 9.80 6.00 -1.71
C VAL A 64 9.71 4.48 -1.67
N MET A 65 10.18 3.85 -0.60
CA MET A 65 10.17 2.40 -0.45
C MET A 65 8.76 1.85 -0.31
N GLY A 66 7.88 2.54 0.42
CA GLY A 66 6.50 2.13 0.57
C GLY A 66 5.71 2.25 -0.74
N SER A 67 5.94 3.32 -1.53
CA SER A 67 5.25 3.50 -2.82
C SER A 67 5.75 2.53 -3.88
N VAL A 68 7.06 2.30 -3.97
CA VAL A 68 7.65 1.28 -4.85
C VAL A 68 7.20 -0.13 -4.44
N GLY A 69 7.18 -0.42 -3.15
CA GLY A 69 6.69 -1.68 -2.60
C GLY A 69 5.21 -1.93 -2.93
N ALA A 70 4.36 -0.91 -2.77
CA ALA A 70 2.95 -0.97 -3.15
C ALA A 70 2.79 -1.28 -4.65
N VAL A 71 3.54 -0.58 -5.51
CA VAL A 71 3.49 -0.77 -6.96
C VAL A 71 3.99 -2.15 -7.37
N LEU A 72 5.09 -2.65 -6.79
CA LEU A 72 5.60 -3.99 -7.10
C LEU A 72 4.66 -5.09 -6.61
N ALA A 73 4.09 -4.95 -5.41
CA ALA A 73 3.13 -5.91 -4.87
C ALA A 73 1.92 -6.03 -5.79
N GLU A 74 1.37 -4.88 -6.19
CA GLU A 74 0.25 -4.79 -7.14
C GLU A 74 0.62 -5.39 -8.51
N TYR A 75 1.82 -5.11 -9.03
CA TYR A 75 2.29 -5.62 -10.32
C TYR A 75 2.47 -7.15 -10.32
N ARG A 76 3.01 -7.70 -9.23
CA ARG A 76 3.28 -9.13 -9.10
C ARG A 76 2.00 -9.93 -8.92
N GLU A 77 1.04 -9.41 -8.17
CA GLU A 77 -0.26 -10.05 -8.00
C GLU A 77 -1.08 -10.06 -9.29
N ARG A 78 -0.92 -9.03 -10.14
CA ARG A 78 -1.63 -8.95 -11.43
C ARG A 78 -0.91 -9.67 -12.60
N GLY A 79 0.21 -10.34 -12.37
CA GLY A 79 0.81 -11.24 -13.35
C GLY A 79 1.47 -10.56 -14.55
N GLY A 80 2.25 -9.49 -14.34
CA GLY A 80 3.27 -9.02 -15.29
C GLY A 80 2.79 -8.42 -16.62
N THR A 81 1.50 -8.48 -16.95
CA THR A 81 0.97 -7.90 -18.20
C THR A 81 -0.44 -7.38 -17.96
N ARG A 82 -0.66 -6.14 -18.42
CA ARG A 82 -1.84 -5.29 -18.22
C ARG A 82 -1.80 -4.53 -16.89
N LEU A 83 -1.18 -3.36 -16.94
CA LEU A 83 -1.86 -2.20 -16.39
C LEU A 83 -3.10 -2.00 -17.28
N PRO A 84 -4.33 -2.34 -16.86
CA PRO A 84 -5.50 -1.87 -17.58
C PRO A 84 -5.46 -0.34 -17.56
N GLN A 85 -5.17 0.22 -18.73
CA GLN A 85 -5.41 1.61 -19.08
C GLN A 85 -6.92 1.84 -19.01
N ARG A 86 -7.36 2.47 -17.92
CA ARG A 86 -8.65 3.17 -17.72
C ARG A 86 -9.95 2.35 -17.95
N PRO A 87 -11.10 2.86 -17.47
CA PRO A 87 -12.33 2.81 -18.25
C PRO A 87 -12.32 3.84 -19.40
#